data_AF-A0A930XQJ1-F1
#
_entry.id   AF-A0A930XQJ1-F1
#
_cell.length_a   1.000
_cell.length_b   1.000
_cell.length_c   1.000
_cell.angle_alpha   90.00
_cell.angle_beta   90.00
_cell.angle_gamma   90.00
#
_symmetry.space_group_name_H-M   'P 1'
#
loop_
_entity.id
_entity.type
_entity.pdbx_description
1 polymer ?
#
loop_
_entity_poly.entity_id
_entity_poly.type
_entity_poly.pdbx_seq_one_letter_code
_entity_poly.pdbx_strand_id
1 'polypeptide(L)'
;MSIQRQYSLPNCTLMLEGWGNDLPLSDVATTRPVLSMLTSATCLFTGQDQPLTGGREFFESLITCASRYAQEFLSGVPHGSVSDRNQAPVSLAPLSANLHRLTIRPQAFQDDPIKKTNVAPIDLDLSTVHVFDLVEAIDQFYADTQTLPELTPDLVPAPKRNVVASEPVGQRILPAALGLSGLAAAAIAFSYIPVPKF
;
A
#
# COMPACT_ATOMS: atom_id res chain seq x y z
N MET A 1 -2.62 10.22 -28.67
CA MET A 1 -1.37 9.47 -28.95
C MET A 1 -1.15 8.40 -27.89
N SER A 2 -0.45 7.31 -28.22
CA SER A 2 -0.06 6.32 -27.20
C SER A 2 1.12 6.87 -26.39
N ILE A 3 1.04 6.71 -25.07
CA ILE A 3 2.04 7.17 -24.10
C ILE A 3 2.45 5.95 -23.29
N GLN A 4 3.76 5.80 -23.08
CA GLN A 4 4.34 4.80 -22.20
C GLN A 4 5.05 5.48 -21.03
N ARG A 5 4.82 4.97 -19.83
CA ARG A 5 5.44 5.42 -18.58
C ARG A 5 6.14 4.21 -17.96
N GLN A 6 7.39 4.37 -17.55
CA GLN A 6 8.19 3.29 -17.00
C GLN A 6 8.83 3.75 -15.69
N TYR A 7 8.68 2.93 -14.66
CA TYR A 7 9.31 3.08 -13.35
C TYR A 7 10.20 1.86 -13.14
N SER A 8 11.52 2.06 -13.17
CA SER A 8 12.50 0.98 -13.21
C SER A 8 13.36 0.99 -11.96
N LEU A 9 13.17 -0.03 -11.13
CA LEU A 9 13.91 -0.33 -9.93
C LEU A 9 14.78 -1.57 -10.17
N PRO A 10 15.81 -1.84 -9.35
CA PRO A 10 16.76 -2.92 -9.60
C PRO A 10 16.12 -4.31 -9.78
N ASN A 11 15.03 -4.59 -9.07
CA ASN A 11 14.37 -5.88 -9.12
C ASN A 11 12.89 -5.84 -9.54
N CYS A 12 12.36 -4.66 -9.89
CA CYS A 12 11.01 -4.47 -10.38
C CYS A 12 10.96 -3.38 -11.45
N THR A 13 10.36 -3.66 -12.61
CA THR A 13 10.04 -2.63 -13.60
C THR A 13 8.54 -2.61 -13.87
N LEU A 14 7.91 -1.47 -13.57
CA LEU A 14 6.50 -1.20 -13.84
C LEU A 14 6.39 -0.35 -15.11
N MET A 15 5.67 -0.86 -16.10
CA MET A 15 5.37 -0.16 -17.36
C MET A 15 3.87 0.04 -17.50
N LEU A 16 3.46 1.28 -17.76
CA LEU A 16 2.08 1.66 -18.02
C LEU A 16 1.99 2.21 -19.43
N GLU A 17 1.17 1.58 -20.26
CA GLU A 17 0.89 2.01 -21.63
C GLU A 17 -0.56 2.44 -21.74
N GLY A 18 -0.78 3.59 -22.37
CA GLY A 18 -2.10 4.18 -22.43
C GLY A 18 -2.23 5.28 -23.44
N TRP A 19 -3.35 5.97 -23.37
CA TRP A 19 -3.65 7.12 -24.20
C TRP A 19 -3.70 8.37 -23.34
N GLY A 20 -3.31 9.49 -23.96
CA GLY A 20 -3.34 10.80 -23.35
C GLY A 20 -3.88 11.85 -24.30
N ASN A 21 -4.36 12.94 -23.72
CA ASN A 21 -4.84 14.10 -24.44
C ASN A 21 -3.78 15.21 -24.38
N ASP A 22 -3.39 15.71 -25.55
CA ASP A 22 -2.67 16.99 -25.64
C ASP A 22 -3.70 18.09 -25.47
N LEU A 23 -3.89 18.62 -24.27
CA LEU A 23 -4.48 19.95 -24.14
C LEU A 23 -3.34 20.94 -24.42
N PRO A 24 -3.37 21.70 -25.53
CA PRO A 24 -2.41 22.75 -25.77
C PRO A 24 -2.80 23.92 -24.88
N LEU A 25 -2.47 23.83 -23.60
CA LEU A 25 -2.38 25.02 -22.77
C LEU A 25 -1.11 25.72 -23.23
N SER A 26 -1.35 26.82 -23.93
CA SER A 26 -0.35 27.78 -24.37
C SER A 26 0.73 27.96 -23.32
N ASP A 27 1.96 28.00 -23.81
CA ASP A 27 3.21 28.35 -23.14
C ASP A 27 4.05 27.22 -22.50
N VAL A 28 5.29 27.18 -22.99
CA VAL A 28 6.50 26.51 -22.48
C VAL A 28 6.67 25.01 -22.80
N ALA A 29 7.80 24.73 -23.46
CA ALA A 29 8.31 23.46 -23.96
C ALA A 29 8.66 22.40 -22.88
N THR A 30 7.86 22.27 -21.81
CA THR A 30 8.19 21.47 -20.62
C THR A 30 7.08 20.54 -20.14
N THR A 31 5.89 20.57 -20.73
CA THR A 31 4.75 19.79 -20.22
C THR A 31 4.70 18.42 -20.90
N ARG A 32 5.30 17.41 -20.27
CA ARG A 32 5.17 16.01 -20.70
C ARG A 32 3.67 15.62 -20.74
N PRO A 33 3.20 14.87 -21.76
CA PRO A 33 1.78 14.68 -22.01
C PRO A 33 1.11 13.76 -20.99
N VAL A 34 -0.11 14.08 -20.56
CA VAL A 34 -0.83 13.35 -19.50
C VAL A 34 -1.37 12.03 -20.03
N LEU A 35 -1.03 10.90 -19.40
CA LEU A 35 -1.63 9.59 -19.64
C LEU A 35 -2.91 9.50 -18.80
N SER A 36 -4.08 9.54 -19.44
CA SER A 36 -5.39 9.56 -18.76
C SER A 36 -6.21 8.27 -18.96
N MET A 37 -5.77 7.37 -19.84
CA MET A 37 -6.44 6.09 -20.07
C MET A 37 -5.43 4.97 -20.15
N LEU A 38 -5.47 4.04 -19.20
CA LEU A 38 -4.59 2.88 -19.17
C LEU A 38 -5.09 1.78 -20.12
N THR A 39 -4.23 1.35 -21.05
CA THR A 39 -4.50 0.23 -21.96
C THR A 39 -3.87 -1.06 -21.44
N SER A 40 -2.64 -0.97 -20.95
CA SER A 40 -1.90 -2.10 -20.41
C SER A 40 -1.01 -1.66 -19.24
N ALA A 41 -0.96 -2.47 -18.20
CA ALA A 41 0.02 -2.39 -17.13
C ALA A 41 0.83 -3.69 -17.11
N THR A 42 2.15 -3.56 -17.16
CA THR A 42 3.08 -4.68 -17.12
C THR A 42 4.05 -4.50 -15.96
N CYS A 43 4.21 -5.56 -15.16
CA CYS A 43 5.17 -5.64 -14.07
C CYS A 43 6.17 -6.76 -14.35
N LEU A 44 7.45 -6.42 -14.39
CA LEU A 44 8.55 -7.36 -14.59
C LEU A 44 9.39 -7.45 -13.33
N PHE A 45 9.68 -8.66 -12.88
CA PHE A 45 10.57 -8.92 -11.75
C PHE A 45 11.85 -9.57 -12.23
N THR A 46 12.98 -9.17 -11.66
CA THR A 46 14.28 -9.75 -12.01
C THR A 46 14.32 -11.23 -11.63
N GLY A 47 14.72 -12.09 -12.58
CA GLY A 47 14.79 -13.53 -12.39
C GLY A 47 13.44 -14.26 -12.52
N GLN A 48 12.38 -13.58 -12.97
CA GLN A 48 11.10 -14.20 -13.30
C GLN A 48 10.89 -14.19 -14.82
N ASP A 49 10.58 -15.36 -15.39
CA ASP A 49 10.49 -15.54 -16.84
C ASP A 49 9.22 -14.94 -17.45
N GLN A 50 8.16 -14.77 -16.65
CA GLN A 50 6.86 -14.31 -17.13
C GLN A 50 6.53 -12.90 -16.61
N PRO A 51 6.40 -11.90 -17.51
CA PRO A 51 5.91 -10.59 -17.12
C PRO A 51 4.44 -10.66 -16.74
N LEU A 52 4.07 -9.99 -15.65
CA LEU A 52 2.67 -9.89 -15.24
C LEU A 52 2.04 -8.74 -16.03
N THR A 53 1.06 -9.05 -16.87
CA THR A 53 0.40 -8.05 -17.70
C THR A 53 -1.11 -8.09 -17.48
N GLY A 54 -1.73 -6.92 -17.40
CA GLY A 54 -3.18 -6.78 -17.29
C GLY A 54 -3.66 -5.37 -17.59
N GLY A 55 -4.97 -5.16 -17.52
CA GLY A 55 -5.58 -3.85 -17.71
C GLY A 55 -5.63 -3.01 -16.42
N ARG A 56 -6.51 -2.01 -16.42
CA ARG A 56 -6.70 -1.10 -15.29
C ARG A 56 -7.09 -1.81 -13.99
N GLU A 57 -8.06 -2.70 -14.03
CA GLU A 57 -8.53 -3.42 -12.83
C GLU A 57 -7.43 -4.28 -12.19
N PHE A 58 -6.59 -4.91 -13.03
CA PHE A 58 -5.41 -5.64 -12.56
C PHE A 58 -4.43 -4.72 -11.86
N PHE A 59 -4.13 -3.57 -12.46
CA PHE A 59 -3.20 -2.59 -11.89
C PHE A 59 -3.71 -2.02 -10.55
N GLU A 60 -4.97 -1.61 -10.47
CA GLU A 60 -5.61 -1.13 -9.24
C GLU A 60 -5.61 -2.20 -8.14
N SER A 61 -5.90 -3.45 -8.51
CA SER A 61 -5.85 -4.59 -7.59
C SER A 61 -4.43 -4.87 -7.09
N LEU A 62 -3.43 -4.77 -7.98
CA LEU A 62 -2.01 -4.93 -7.64
C LEU A 62 -1.55 -3.84 -6.67
N ILE A 63 -1.87 -2.57 -6.95
CA ILE A 63 -1.53 -1.44 -6.07
C ILE A 63 -2.16 -1.63 -4.69
N THR A 64 -3.45 -1.94 -4.65
CA THR A 64 -4.18 -2.15 -3.39
C THR A 64 -3.57 -3.30 -2.59
N CYS A 65 -3.25 -4.41 -3.26
CA CYS A 65 -2.64 -5.58 -2.65
C CYS A 65 -1.24 -5.29 -2.10
N ALA A 66 -0.36 -4.71 -2.92
CA ALA A 66 1.02 -4.38 -2.54
C ALA A 66 1.05 -3.38 -1.36
N SER A 67 0.22 -2.34 -1.41
CA SER A 67 0.12 -1.33 -0.35
C SER A 67 -0.36 -1.93 0.97
N ARG A 68 -1.42 -2.74 0.95
CA ARG A 68 -1.93 -3.42 2.17
C ARG A 68 -0.91 -4.38 2.74
N TYR A 69 -0.22 -5.12 1.88
CA TYR A 69 0.82 -6.05 2.29
C TYR A 69 2.01 -5.33 2.93
N ALA A 70 2.47 -4.23 2.32
CA ALA A 70 3.54 -3.40 2.86
C ALA A 70 3.14 -2.82 4.23
N GLN A 71 1.91 -2.33 4.39
CA GLN A 71 1.40 -1.86 5.68
C GLN A 71 1.42 -2.96 6.74
N GLU A 72 0.92 -4.16 6.43
CA GLU A 72 0.96 -5.30 7.35
C GLU A 72 2.40 -5.68 7.71
N PHE A 73 3.27 -5.80 6.71
CA PHE A 73 4.66 -6.21 6.90
C PHE A 73 5.46 -5.21 7.75
N LEU A 74 5.28 -3.90 7.51
CA LEU A 74 5.98 -2.84 8.23
C LEU A 74 5.38 -2.56 9.62
N SER A 75 4.06 -2.68 9.78
CA SER A 75 3.40 -2.41 11.06
C SER A 75 3.37 -3.62 11.99
N GLY A 76 3.55 -4.83 11.47
CA GLY A 76 3.31 -6.08 12.20
C GLY A 76 1.83 -6.31 12.57
N VAL A 77 0.91 -5.51 12.02
CA VAL A 77 -0.53 -5.59 12.31
C VAL A 77 -1.25 -6.32 11.19
N PRO A 78 -1.86 -7.49 11.45
CA PRO A 78 -2.57 -8.23 10.41
C PRO A 78 -3.74 -7.44 9.84
N HIS A 79 -3.82 -7.38 8.51
CA HIS A 79 -4.89 -6.68 7.77
C HIS A 79 -5.82 -7.67 7.06
N GLY A 80 -7.12 -7.56 7.33
CA GLY A 80 -8.16 -8.41 6.72
C GLY A 80 -8.16 -9.86 7.22
N SER A 81 -9.17 -10.64 6.84
CA SER A 81 -9.21 -12.07 7.12
C SER A 81 -8.48 -12.87 6.03
N VAL A 82 -8.00 -14.07 6.36
CA VAL A 82 -7.42 -15.01 5.36
C VAL A 82 -8.43 -15.34 4.26
N SER A 83 -9.72 -15.36 4.58
CA SER A 83 -10.81 -15.58 3.61
C SER A 83 -10.88 -14.46 2.57
N ASP A 84 -10.71 -13.21 2.99
CA ASP A 84 -10.74 -12.06 2.07
C ASP A 84 -9.57 -12.12 1.08
N ARG A 85 -8.39 -12.56 1.53
CA ARG A 85 -7.21 -12.70 0.67
C ARG A 85 -7.36 -13.81 -0.38
N ASN A 86 -8.01 -14.90 -0.01
CA ASN A 86 -8.22 -16.02 -0.94
C ASN A 86 -9.23 -15.72 -2.06
N GLN A 87 -10.11 -14.72 -1.87
CA GLN A 87 -11.10 -14.31 -2.86
C GLN A 87 -10.65 -13.10 -3.69
N ALA A 88 -9.60 -12.39 -3.25
CA ALA A 88 -9.12 -11.19 -3.94
C ALA A 88 -8.55 -11.53 -5.35
N PRO A 89 -8.74 -10.65 -6.35
CA PRO A 89 -8.18 -10.81 -7.69
C PRO A 89 -6.65 -10.94 -7.70
N VAL A 90 -6.00 -10.18 -6.82
CA VAL A 90 -4.56 -10.22 -6.55
C VAL A 90 -4.37 -10.34 -5.04
N SER A 91 -3.51 -11.26 -4.61
CA SER A 91 -3.20 -11.46 -3.20
C SER A 91 -1.71 -11.69 -2.99
N LEU A 92 -1.16 -11.11 -1.92
CA LEU A 92 0.23 -11.28 -1.51
C LEU A 92 0.24 -11.89 -0.09
N ALA A 93 1.04 -12.95 0.10
CA ALA A 93 1.11 -13.67 1.37
C ALA A 93 2.57 -14.08 1.69
N PRO A 94 2.96 -14.09 2.97
CA PRO A 94 4.29 -14.56 3.35
C PRO A 94 4.38 -16.10 3.18
N LEU A 95 5.44 -16.58 2.54
CA LEU A 95 5.74 -18.01 2.42
C LEU A 95 6.88 -18.42 3.38
N SER A 96 7.85 -17.53 3.57
CA SER A 96 8.91 -17.64 4.60
C SER A 96 9.39 -16.25 5.01
N ALA A 97 10.42 -16.15 5.85
CA ALA A 97 10.94 -14.87 6.35
C ALA A 97 11.29 -13.86 5.23
N ASN A 98 11.82 -14.34 4.09
CA ASN A 98 12.28 -13.49 2.99
C ASN A 98 11.61 -13.83 1.64
N LEU A 99 10.56 -14.64 1.66
CA LEU A 99 9.87 -15.12 0.46
C LEU A 99 8.37 -14.90 0.61
N HIS A 100 7.77 -14.32 -0.41
CA HIS A 100 6.38 -13.90 -0.47
C HIS A 100 5.75 -14.44 -1.74
N ARG A 101 4.51 -14.87 -1.70
CA ARG A 101 3.79 -15.35 -2.87
C ARG A 101 2.78 -14.33 -3.35
N LEU A 102 2.97 -13.85 -4.56
CA LEU A 102 2.00 -13.06 -5.30
C LEU A 102 1.15 -14.02 -6.14
N THR A 103 -0.14 -14.09 -5.82
CA THR A 103 -1.12 -14.88 -6.56
C THR A 103 -2.06 -13.95 -7.32
N ILE A 104 -2.17 -14.18 -8.63
CA ILE A 104 -3.12 -13.49 -9.51
C ILE A 104 -4.17 -14.51 -9.94
N ARG A 105 -5.44 -14.12 -9.86
CA ARG A 105 -6.58 -14.93 -10.28
C ARG A 105 -7.21 -14.29 -11.52
N PRO A 106 -6.80 -14.66 -12.74
CA PRO A 106 -7.28 -14.01 -13.97
C PRO A 106 -8.81 -14.08 -14.14
N GLN A 107 -9.42 -15.10 -13.54
CA GLN A 107 -10.87 -15.33 -13.48
C GLN A 107 -11.65 -14.14 -12.89
N ALA A 108 -11.02 -13.38 -11.99
CA ALA A 108 -11.62 -12.24 -11.33
C ALA A 108 -11.70 -10.99 -12.22
N PHE A 109 -10.97 -10.96 -13.35
CA PHE A 109 -10.96 -9.87 -14.34
C PHE A 109 -11.76 -10.22 -15.60
N GLN A 110 -12.50 -11.33 -15.59
CA GLN A 110 -13.32 -11.74 -16.73
C GLN A 110 -14.80 -11.55 -16.39
N ASP A 111 -15.54 -10.86 -17.27
CA ASP A 111 -16.98 -10.69 -17.11
C ASP A 111 -17.78 -11.93 -17.57
N ASP A 112 -17.20 -12.73 -18.47
CA ASP A 112 -17.89 -13.88 -19.09
C ASP A 112 -17.85 -15.12 -18.16
N PRO A 113 -19.01 -15.56 -17.60
CA PRO A 113 -19.06 -16.69 -16.68
C PRO A 113 -18.65 -18.02 -17.30
N ILE A 114 -18.67 -18.15 -18.64
CA ILE A 114 -18.30 -19.39 -19.34
C ILE A 114 -16.78 -19.53 -19.47
N LYS A 115 -16.04 -18.42 -19.52
CA LYS A 115 -14.57 -18.39 -19.61
C LYS A 115 -13.85 -18.42 -18.25
N LYS A 116 -14.56 -18.08 -17.17
CA LYS A 116 -14.03 -18.09 -15.78
C LYS A 116 -13.43 -19.43 -15.36
N THR A 117 -13.89 -20.54 -15.92
CA THR A 117 -13.63 -21.89 -15.38
C THR A 117 -12.28 -22.52 -15.78
N ASN A 118 -11.53 -21.93 -16.73
CA ASN A 118 -10.38 -22.61 -17.35
C ASN A 118 -9.02 -21.93 -17.19
N VAL A 119 -8.91 -20.83 -16.45
CA VAL A 119 -7.62 -20.15 -16.25
C VAL A 119 -7.11 -20.39 -14.83
N ALA A 120 -6.01 -21.16 -14.74
CA ALA A 120 -5.32 -21.40 -13.48
C ALA A 120 -4.78 -20.08 -12.89
N PRO A 121 -4.75 -19.94 -11.54
CA PRO A 121 -4.05 -18.84 -10.90
C PRO A 121 -2.56 -18.81 -11.30
N ILE A 122 -2.01 -17.60 -11.38
CA ILE A 122 -0.57 -17.38 -11.59
C ILE A 122 0.03 -17.11 -10.22
N ASP A 123 0.92 -17.99 -9.79
CA ASP A 123 1.68 -17.84 -8.54
C ASP A 123 3.11 -17.43 -8.87
N LEU A 124 3.56 -16.36 -8.21
CA LEU A 124 4.91 -15.81 -8.36
C LEU A 124 5.56 -15.65 -6.98
N ASP A 125 6.67 -16.35 -6.78
CA ASP A 125 7.43 -16.25 -5.54
C ASP A 125 8.42 -15.07 -5.63
N LEU A 126 8.25 -14.09 -4.75
CA LEU A 126 8.96 -12.82 -4.69
C LEU A 126 9.84 -12.77 -3.43
N SER A 127 11.05 -12.25 -3.56
CA SER A 127 11.87 -11.94 -2.39
C SER A 127 11.33 -10.70 -1.69
N THR A 128 11.72 -10.46 -0.43
CA THR A 128 11.39 -9.20 0.26
C THR A 128 11.84 -7.97 -0.54
N VAL A 129 12.98 -8.05 -1.22
CA VAL A 129 13.49 -6.94 -2.04
C VAL A 129 12.60 -6.72 -3.27
N HIS A 130 12.10 -7.78 -3.92
CA HIS A 130 11.12 -7.65 -5.01
C HIS A 130 9.85 -6.91 -4.56
N VAL A 131 9.35 -7.23 -3.37
CA VAL A 131 8.15 -6.59 -2.81
C VAL A 131 8.41 -5.11 -2.51
N PHE A 132 9.57 -4.77 -1.94
CA PHE A 132 9.91 -3.37 -1.69
C PHE A 132 10.10 -2.57 -2.97
N ASP A 133 10.78 -3.11 -3.98
CA ASP A 133 10.94 -2.44 -5.27
C ASP A 133 9.59 -2.25 -5.99
N LEU A 134 8.64 -3.18 -5.82
CA LEU A 134 7.26 -3.02 -6.31
C LEU A 134 6.55 -1.84 -5.62
N VAL A 135 6.64 -1.75 -4.29
CA VAL A 135 6.02 -0.67 -3.51
C VAL A 135 6.63 0.68 -3.89
N GLU A 136 7.96 0.75 -4.01
CA GLU A 136 8.66 1.95 -4.45
C GLU A 136 8.27 2.37 -5.88
N ALA A 137 8.13 1.40 -6.81
CA ALA A 137 7.64 1.70 -8.15
C ALA A 137 6.20 2.26 -8.15
N ILE A 138 5.34 1.79 -7.24
CA ILE A 138 3.99 2.31 -7.03
C ILE A 138 4.03 3.73 -6.43
N ASP A 139 4.92 3.99 -5.48
CA ASP A 139 5.10 5.31 -4.89
C ASP A 139 5.60 6.33 -5.93
N GLN A 140 6.54 5.92 -6.79
CA GLN A 140 6.99 6.73 -7.93
C GLN A 140 5.86 6.98 -8.94
N PHE A 141 4.98 6.00 -9.17
CA PHE A 141 3.78 6.19 -9.97
C PHE A 141 2.86 7.26 -9.37
N TYR A 142 2.56 7.19 -8.07
CA TYR A 142 1.73 8.20 -7.40
C TYR A 142 2.38 9.58 -7.34
N ALA A 143 3.72 9.65 -7.37
CA ALA A 143 4.44 10.91 -7.48
C ALA A 143 4.41 11.52 -8.91
N ASP A 144 4.12 10.73 -9.94
CA ASP A 144 3.97 11.20 -11.32
C ASP A 144 2.56 11.74 -11.57
N THR A 145 2.36 13.03 -11.30
CA THR A 145 1.08 13.74 -11.47
C THR A 145 0.54 13.75 -12.91
N GLN A 146 1.29 13.24 -13.88
CA GLN A 146 0.89 13.16 -15.28
C GLN A 146 0.52 11.73 -15.72
N THR A 147 0.55 10.76 -14.82
CA THR A 147 0.20 9.37 -15.12
C THR A 147 -1.01 8.96 -14.30
N LEU A 148 -2.17 8.82 -14.95
CA LEU A 148 -3.45 8.47 -14.34
C LEU A 148 -3.79 9.36 -13.14
N PRO A 149 -3.88 10.70 -13.32
CA PRO A 149 -4.11 11.64 -12.21
C PRO A 149 -5.42 11.40 -11.45
N GLU A 150 -6.37 10.67 -12.05
CA GLU A 150 -7.60 10.25 -11.38
C GLU A 150 -7.41 9.11 -10.38
N LEU A 151 -6.29 8.37 -10.44
CA LEU A 151 -5.94 7.34 -9.48
C LEU A 151 -5.26 7.96 -8.27
N THR A 152 -5.95 7.97 -7.13
CA THR A 152 -5.41 8.43 -5.86
C THR A 152 -5.08 7.26 -4.94
N PRO A 153 -4.06 7.38 -4.08
CA PRO A 153 -3.73 6.35 -3.11
C PRO A 153 -4.83 6.21 -2.05
N ASP A 154 -5.40 5.02 -1.92
CA ASP A 154 -6.38 4.68 -0.87
C ASP A 154 -5.68 3.96 0.29
N LEU A 155 -4.83 4.68 1.01
CA LEU A 155 -4.12 4.17 2.19
C LEU A 155 -4.96 4.44 3.45
N VAL A 156 -5.75 3.45 3.86
CA VAL A 156 -6.50 3.52 5.12
C VAL A 156 -5.61 3.08 6.28
N PRO A 157 -5.48 3.88 7.37
CA PRO A 157 -4.73 3.46 8.54
C PRO A 157 -5.25 2.16 9.17
N ALA A 158 -4.34 1.36 9.71
CA ALA A 158 -4.67 0.14 10.43
C ALA A 158 -5.70 0.40 11.54
N PRO A 159 -6.76 -0.42 11.67
CA PRO A 159 -7.73 -0.25 12.74
C PRO A 159 -7.06 -0.43 14.10
N LYS A 160 -7.23 0.54 15.01
CA LYS A 160 -6.62 0.55 16.36
C LYS A 160 -6.89 -0.74 17.16
N ARG A 161 -7.96 -1.46 16.86
CA ARG A 161 -8.32 -2.74 17.49
C ARG A 161 -7.32 -3.86 17.19
N ASN A 162 -6.65 -3.81 16.04
CA ASN A 162 -5.70 -4.84 15.61
C ASN A 162 -4.26 -4.48 15.98
N VAL A 163 -4.01 -3.25 16.44
CA VAL A 163 -2.71 -2.83 16.96
C VAL A 163 -2.49 -3.55 18.28
N VAL A 164 -1.70 -4.63 18.25
CA VAL A 164 -1.21 -5.27 19.46
C VAL A 164 -0.45 -4.20 20.24
N ALA A 165 -0.91 -3.93 21.46
CA ALA A 165 -0.24 -3.04 22.38
C ALA A 165 1.21 -3.49 22.58
N SER A 166 2.15 -2.80 21.95
CA SER A 166 3.60 -3.08 22.05
C SER A 166 4.12 -3.02 23.49
N GLU A 167 3.39 -2.37 24.40
CA GLU A 167 3.84 -2.17 25.78
C GLU A 167 2.97 -2.97 26.75
N PRO A 168 3.60 -3.74 27.68
CA PRO A 168 2.89 -4.37 28.76
C PRO A 168 2.14 -3.31 29.57
N VAL A 169 0.95 -3.65 30.06
CA VAL A 169 0.05 -2.74 30.80
C VAL A 169 0.78 -1.99 31.93
N GLY A 170 1.79 -2.59 32.55
CA GLY A 170 2.61 -1.96 33.58
C GLY A 170 3.39 -0.72 33.12
N GLN A 171 3.89 -0.68 31.88
CA GLN A 171 4.63 0.49 31.35
C GLN A 171 3.69 1.64 30.99
N ARG A 172 2.44 1.33 30.61
CA ARG A 172 1.42 2.33 30.27
C ARG A 172 0.89 3.12 31.47
N ILE A 173 1.02 2.58 32.69
CA ILE A 173 0.53 3.21 33.91
C ILE A 173 1.57 4.17 34.51
N LEU A 174 2.85 4.06 34.13
CA LEU A 174 3.94 4.87 34.67
C LEU A 174 3.68 6.39 34.63
N PRO A 175 3.24 6.97 33.49
CA PRO A 175 2.99 8.41 33.39
C PRO A 175 1.80 8.86 34.26
N ALA A 176 0.75 8.03 34.34
CA ALA A 176 -0.42 8.31 35.16
C ALA A 176 -0.08 8.22 36.66
N ALA A 177 0.73 7.25 37.07
CA ALA A 177 1.21 7.11 38.44
C ALA A 177 2.11 8.28 38.86
N LEU A 178 3.02 8.71 37.98
CA LEU A 178 3.85 9.90 38.20
C LEU A 178 3.01 11.19 38.27
N GLY A 179 2.00 11.34 37.40
CA GLY A 179 1.08 12.49 37.45
C GLY A 179 0.24 12.52 38.73
N LEU A 180 -0.32 11.39 39.16
CA LEU A 180 -1.14 11.29 40.37
C LEU A 180 -0.32 11.56 41.65
N SER A 181 0.90 11.05 41.70
CA SER A 181 1.81 11.31 42.83
C SER A 181 2.22 12.79 42.91
N GLY A 182 2.49 13.43 41.77
CA GLY A 182 2.77 14.87 41.71
C GLY A 182 1.57 15.72 42.17
N LEU A 183 0.35 15.38 41.74
CA LEU A 183 -0.87 16.06 42.17
C LEU A 183 -1.12 15.92 43.67
N ALA A 184 -0.93 14.71 44.23
CA ALA A 184 -1.05 14.46 45.65
C ALA A 184 -0.01 15.27 46.47
N ALA A 185 1.24 15.31 46.01
CA ALA A 185 2.29 16.10 46.66
C ALA A 185 1.98 17.60 46.63
N ALA A 186 1.48 18.12 45.51
CA ALA A 186 1.06 19.51 45.39
C ALA A 186 -0.12 19.83 46.32
N ALA A 187 -1.13 18.96 46.41
CA ALA A 187 -2.27 19.14 47.31
C ALA A 187 -1.83 19.19 48.79
N ILE A 188 -0.89 18.32 49.18
CA ILE A 188 -0.31 18.33 50.52
C ILE A 188 0.43 19.66 50.76
N ALA A 189 1.30 20.07 49.83
CA ALA A 189 2.05 21.33 49.95
C ALA A 189 1.12 22.55 50.05
N PHE A 190 0.06 22.60 49.24
CA PHE A 190 -0.91 23.70 49.26
C PHE A 190 -1.77 23.71 50.53
N SER A 191 -1.97 22.58 51.21
CA SER A 191 -2.69 22.55 52.49
C SER A 191 -1.95 23.26 53.64
N TYR A 192 -0.64 23.44 53.51
CA TYR A 192 0.18 24.21 54.47
C TYR A 192 0.23 25.71 54.17
N ILE A 193 -0.32 26.17 53.04
CA ILE A 193 -0.37 27.60 52.73
C ILE A 193 -1.57 28.21 53.47
N PRO A 194 -1.36 29.15 54.41
CA PRO A 194 -2.45 29.77 55.14
C PRO A 194 -3.33 30.60 54.20
N VAL A 195 -4.64 30.54 54.43
CA VAL A 195 -5.62 31.32 53.66
C VAL A 195 -5.35 32.81 53.88
N PRO A 196 -5.09 33.60 52.81
CA PRO A 196 -4.83 35.03 52.95
C PRO A 196 -6.06 35.73 53.52
N LYS A 197 -5.85 36.55 54.55
CA LYS A 197 -6.89 37.42 55.12
C LYS A 197 -6.86 38.74 54.35
N PHE A 198 -7.97 39.05 53.70
CA PHE A 198 -8.22 40.35 53.07
C PHE A 198 -8.87 41.30 54.09
#